data_AF-A0A7W2Y9Z0-F1
#
_entry.id   AF-A0A7W2Y9Z0-F1
#
_cell.length_a   1.000
_cell.length_b   1.000
_cell.length_c   1.000
_cell.angle_alpha   90.00
_cell.angle_beta   90.00
_cell.angle_gamma   90.00
#
_symmetry.space_group_name_H-M   'P 1'
#
loop_
_entity.id
_entity.type
_entity.pdbx_description
1 polymer ?
#
loop_
_entity_poly.entity_id
_entity_poly.type
_entity_poly.pdbx_seq_one_letter_code
_entity_poly.pdbx_strand_id
1 'polypeptide(L)'
;MKYKASLIIISLLTVISISAFLSVNSLIKAVENGYANHSQLTVIKALSLNTLLYKHLNTYVDNDPRWQNIAKSLAKSDGEVAIKLANYYKNKQGDNNQNIELWLAQAIRLGHQQARIDLAKIYFAHNKRLLAKKLLLPITSNGSALTLLLEILISIGEKQEIDRYFKQFEMMSAEKPSEELESFSKKLFRYKVLNPPNISSQANCLASIAPFATNLRDLAYFEELISSSTLATLQPYLCFSPVQYISKITLACQQNTNEAIRCDESIWPNNKRVLADRFIAVLVEKGGANVNAGILYIDRHDNAEVFYHELAHLLGFIDEYALPKNHSRCLAVQNAMFSHNVAILPRFYQGSREKVRAIILSELPWAKYISRETSLVTHTAQGWKLGTVSKEGDSVGAFIAESCNEKDFVAIKPLKQRTRMRYYQTGFPVLYLKLLADNPEKFLMPHYLHNVNLALKAKK
;
A
#
# COMPACT_ATOMS: atom_id res chain seq x y z
N MET A 1 -44.90 30.43 -73.56
CA MET A 1 -43.68 29.60 -73.37
C MET A 1 -42.85 29.98 -72.15
N LYS A 2 -42.56 31.26 -71.88
CA LYS A 2 -41.73 31.69 -70.73
C LYS A 2 -42.22 31.21 -69.34
N TYR A 3 -43.53 31.17 -69.11
CA TYR A 3 -44.12 30.69 -67.84
C TYR A 3 -43.94 29.17 -67.60
N LYS A 4 -44.03 28.34 -68.66
CA LYS A 4 -43.82 26.89 -68.56
C LYS A 4 -42.36 26.54 -68.28
N ALA A 5 -41.42 27.25 -68.90
CA ALA A 5 -39.99 27.09 -68.63
C ALA A 5 -39.64 27.49 -67.18
N SER A 6 -40.22 28.57 -66.66
CA SER A 6 -40.03 29.00 -65.27
C SER A 6 -40.58 27.97 -64.26
N LEU A 7 -41.76 27.41 -64.49
CA LEU A 7 -42.35 26.36 -63.64
C LEU A 7 -41.52 25.07 -63.64
N ILE A 8 -40.96 24.68 -64.79
CA ILE A 8 -40.09 23.50 -64.90
C ILE A 8 -38.76 23.74 -64.16
N ILE A 9 -38.17 24.93 -64.28
CA ILE A 9 -36.93 25.29 -63.57
C ILE A 9 -37.18 25.32 -62.05
N ILE A 10 -38.28 25.92 -61.59
CA ILE A 10 -38.68 25.91 -60.17
C ILE A 10 -38.92 24.48 -59.69
N SER A 11 -39.61 23.64 -60.47
CA SER A 11 -39.82 22.22 -60.16
C SER A 11 -38.51 21.42 -60.12
N LEU A 12 -37.54 21.73 -60.98
CA LEU A 12 -36.23 21.07 -60.96
C LEU A 12 -35.43 21.49 -59.72
N LEU A 13 -35.44 22.79 -59.40
CA LEU A 13 -34.75 23.34 -58.23
C LEU A 13 -35.35 22.81 -56.93
N THR A 14 -36.67 22.63 -56.84
CA THR A 14 -37.32 22.01 -55.68
C THR A 14 -36.98 20.53 -55.55
N VAL A 15 -36.97 19.76 -56.66
CA VAL A 15 -36.59 18.34 -56.65
C VAL A 15 -35.11 18.14 -56.29
N ILE A 16 -34.22 18.99 -56.81
CA ILE A 16 -32.79 18.98 -56.47
C ILE A 16 -32.60 19.33 -54.98
N SER A 17 -33.36 20.30 -54.46
CA SER A 17 -33.31 20.66 -53.05
C SER A 17 -33.79 19.51 -52.15
N ILE A 18 -34.93 18.89 -52.47
CA ILE A 18 -35.49 17.77 -51.69
C ILE A 18 -34.56 16.54 -51.71
N SER A 19 -34.00 16.20 -52.87
CA SER A 19 -33.04 15.09 -53.01
C SER A 19 -31.73 15.36 -52.25
N ALA A 20 -31.21 16.58 -52.28
CA ALA A 20 -30.07 16.98 -51.47
C ALA A 20 -30.37 16.87 -49.96
N PHE A 21 -31.54 17.34 -49.51
CA PHE A 21 -31.96 17.20 -48.11
C PHE A 21 -32.13 15.75 -47.66
N LEU A 22 -32.71 14.89 -48.50
CA LEU A 22 -32.84 13.45 -48.22
C LEU A 22 -31.48 12.77 -48.13
N SER A 23 -30.51 13.19 -48.95
CA SER A 23 -29.13 12.67 -48.90
C SER A 23 -28.41 13.07 -47.61
N VAL A 24 -28.58 14.30 -47.13
CA VAL A 24 -28.01 14.79 -45.86
C VAL A 24 -28.59 14.02 -44.67
N ASN A 25 -29.91 13.88 -44.61
CA ASN A 25 -30.57 13.15 -43.52
C ASN A 25 -30.21 11.65 -43.51
N SER A 26 -30.03 11.06 -44.70
CA SER A 26 -29.55 9.68 -44.84
C SER A 26 -28.14 9.50 -44.26
N LEU A 27 -27.23 10.44 -44.51
CA LEU A 27 -25.87 10.43 -43.96
C LEU A 27 -25.86 10.53 -42.43
N ILE A 28 -26.66 11.43 -41.85
CA ILE A 28 -26.76 11.58 -40.39
C ILE A 28 -27.34 10.30 -39.75
N LYS A 29 -28.42 9.74 -40.32
CA LYS A 29 -29.01 8.47 -39.85
C LYS A 29 -28.03 7.30 -39.97
N ALA A 30 -27.20 7.26 -41.02
CA ALA A 30 -26.18 6.24 -41.15
C ALA A 30 -25.17 6.30 -39.99
N VAL A 31 -24.80 7.50 -39.53
CA VAL A 31 -23.97 7.68 -38.34
C VAL A 31 -24.71 7.26 -37.08
N GLU A 32 -25.95 7.74 -36.85
CA GLU A 32 -26.76 7.39 -35.68
C GLU A 32 -26.94 5.88 -35.49
N ASN A 33 -27.13 5.16 -36.59
CA ASN A 33 -27.32 3.72 -36.57
C ASN A 33 -25.99 2.92 -36.56
N GLY A 34 -24.84 3.60 -36.64
CA GLY A 34 -23.53 2.95 -36.59
C GLY A 34 -23.09 2.28 -37.90
N TYR A 35 -23.74 2.59 -39.03
CA TYR A 35 -23.48 2.00 -40.34
C TYR A 35 -22.69 2.89 -41.30
N ALA A 36 -22.31 4.10 -40.86
CA ALA A 36 -21.57 5.04 -41.70
C ALA A 36 -20.19 4.50 -42.09
N ASN A 37 -19.94 4.38 -43.39
CA ASN A 37 -18.64 3.98 -43.93
C ASN A 37 -17.67 5.17 -44.08
N HIS A 38 -16.41 4.89 -44.41
CA HIS A 38 -15.37 5.91 -44.51
C HIS A 38 -15.68 7.01 -45.54
N SER A 39 -16.24 6.65 -46.70
CA SER A 39 -16.62 7.60 -47.75
C SER A 39 -17.73 8.54 -47.27
N GLN A 40 -18.75 8.00 -46.60
CA GLN A 40 -19.84 8.79 -46.02
C GLN A 40 -19.36 9.77 -44.95
N LEU A 41 -18.45 9.33 -44.07
CA LEU A 41 -17.83 10.21 -43.07
C LEU A 41 -16.99 11.33 -43.71
N THR A 42 -16.31 11.04 -44.82
CA THR A 42 -15.55 12.03 -45.58
C THR A 42 -16.47 13.09 -46.18
N VAL A 43 -17.61 12.68 -46.75
CA VAL A 43 -18.63 13.60 -47.28
C VAL A 43 -19.23 14.47 -46.18
N ILE A 44 -19.56 13.89 -45.01
CA ILE A 44 -20.06 14.63 -43.84
C ILE A 44 -19.10 15.75 -43.45
N LYS A 45 -17.80 15.45 -43.42
CA LYS A 45 -16.77 16.44 -43.09
C LYS A 45 -16.64 17.52 -44.17
N ALA A 46 -16.60 17.12 -45.44
CA ALA A 46 -16.48 18.05 -46.58
C ALA A 46 -17.66 19.03 -46.65
N LEU A 47 -18.87 18.58 -46.30
CA LEU A 47 -20.08 19.38 -46.27
C LEU A 47 -20.31 20.11 -44.93
N SER A 48 -19.35 20.06 -43.99
CA SER A 48 -19.46 20.66 -42.65
C SER A 48 -20.71 20.24 -41.86
N LEU A 49 -21.22 19.03 -42.11
CA LEU A 49 -22.41 18.48 -41.45
C LEU A 49 -22.14 18.05 -39.99
N ASN A 50 -20.90 18.20 -39.51
CA ASN A 50 -20.55 17.96 -38.11
C ASN A 50 -21.39 18.82 -37.15
N THR A 51 -21.78 20.04 -37.53
CA THR A 51 -22.65 20.92 -36.73
C THR A 51 -24.00 20.25 -36.40
N LEU A 52 -24.58 19.52 -37.36
CA LEU A 52 -25.80 18.74 -37.16
C LEU A 52 -25.54 17.56 -36.22
N LEU A 53 -24.41 16.87 -36.39
CA LEU A 53 -24.01 15.79 -35.49
C LEU A 53 -23.83 16.28 -34.05
N TYR A 54 -23.22 17.46 -33.82
CA TYR A 54 -23.13 18.04 -32.47
C TYR A 54 -24.50 18.37 -31.88
N LYS A 55 -25.40 18.93 -32.69
CA LYS A 55 -26.78 19.20 -32.26
C LYS A 55 -27.46 17.91 -31.80
N HIS A 56 -27.35 16.84 -32.60
CA HIS A 56 -27.93 15.53 -32.28
C HIS A 56 -27.26 14.89 -31.07
N LEU A 57 -25.93 14.98 -30.96
CA LEU A 57 -25.18 14.50 -29.80
C LEU A 57 -25.70 15.14 -28.50
N ASN A 58 -25.99 16.45 -28.52
CA ASN A 58 -26.48 17.18 -27.35
C ASN A 58 -27.97 16.92 -27.05
N THR A 59 -28.74 16.36 -27.99
CA THR A 59 -30.14 15.98 -27.76
C THR A 59 -30.30 14.59 -27.13
N TYR A 60 -29.35 13.70 -27.37
CA TYR A 60 -29.39 12.34 -26.83
C TYR A 60 -28.73 12.27 -25.46
N VAL A 61 -29.30 11.46 -24.57
CA VAL A 61 -28.63 11.06 -23.33
C VAL A 61 -27.50 10.08 -23.67
N ASP A 62 -26.45 10.08 -22.86
CA ASP A 62 -25.23 9.30 -23.05
C ASP A 62 -25.45 7.76 -23.13
N ASN A 63 -26.57 7.27 -22.59
CA ASN A 63 -26.97 5.87 -22.67
C ASN A 63 -27.66 5.47 -23.97
N ASP A 64 -27.97 6.41 -24.85
CA ASP A 64 -28.56 6.13 -26.15
C ASP A 64 -27.49 5.55 -27.10
N PRO A 65 -27.73 4.40 -27.77
CA PRO A 65 -26.82 3.88 -28.78
C PRO A 65 -26.48 4.90 -29.88
N ARG A 66 -27.43 5.77 -30.22
CA ARG A 66 -27.22 6.85 -31.21
C ARG A 66 -26.22 7.88 -30.72
N TRP A 67 -26.30 8.26 -29.44
CA TRP A 67 -25.31 9.13 -28.81
C TRP A 67 -23.91 8.54 -28.96
N GLN A 68 -23.75 7.26 -28.62
CA GLN A 68 -22.45 6.59 -28.70
C GLN A 68 -21.91 6.54 -30.13
N ASN A 69 -22.77 6.24 -31.11
CA ASN A 69 -22.35 6.16 -32.51
C ASN A 69 -21.93 7.53 -33.06
N ILE A 70 -22.69 8.59 -32.73
CA ILE A 70 -22.32 9.96 -33.07
C ILE A 70 -21.01 10.36 -32.38
N ALA A 71 -20.89 10.11 -31.07
CA ALA A 71 -19.70 10.42 -30.28
C ALA A 71 -18.45 9.74 -30.85
N LYS A 72 -18.53 8.43 -31.16
CA LYS A 72 -17.42 7.67 -31.79
C LYS A 72 -17.01 8.23 -33.15
N SER A 73 -17.97 8.76 -33.91
CA SER A 73 -17.70 9.39 -35.20
C SER A 73 -16.97 10.71 -35.01
N LEU A 74 -17.52 11.61 -34.20
CA LEU A 74 -16.97 12.94 -33.94
C LEU A 74 -15.62 12.90 -33.23
N ALA A 75 -15.43 11.98 -32.27
CA ALA A 75 -14.19 11.80 -31.50
C ALA A 75 -12.95 11.52 -32.35
N LYS A 76 -13.12 11.04 -33.59
CA LYS A 76 -12.01 10.82 -34.54
C LYS A 76 -11.35 12.14 -34.98
N SER A 77 -12.05 13.27 -34.87
CA SER A 77 -11.54 14.58 -35.27
C SER A 77 -11.71 15.67 -34.20
N ASP A 78 -12.48 15.42 -33.15
CA ASP A 78 -12.70 16.33 -32.03
C ASP A 78 -12.26 15.69 -30.72
N GLY A 79 -11.26 16.30 -30.07
CA GLY A 79 -10.70 15.74 -28.84
C GLY A 79 -11.56 15.99 -27.61
N GLU A 80 -12.40 17.02 -27.56
CA GLU A 80 -13.38 17.21 -26.48
C GLU A 80 -14.43 16.09 -26.51
N VAL A 81 -14.90 15.73 -27.70
CA VAL A 81 -15.81 14.58 -27.84
C VAL A 81 -15.11 13.27 -27.49
N ALA A 82 -13.84 13.12 -27.84
CA ALA A 82 -13.05 11.96 -27.43
C ALA A 82 -12.91 11.86 -25.89
N ILE A 83 -12.65 12.98 -25.19
CA ILE A 83 -12.63 13.04 -23.72
C ILE A 83 -14.01 12.67 -23.14
N LYS A 84 -15.11 13.23 -23.68
CA LYS A 84 -16.47 12.89 -23.26
C LYS A 84 -16.74 11.39 -23.39
N LEU A 85 -16.30 10.79 -24.49
CA LEU A 85 -16.47 9.36 -24.73
C LEU A 85 -15.62 8.50 -23.78
N ALA A 86 -14.38 8.91 -23.48
CA ALA A 86 -13.56 8.28 -22.45
C ALA A 86 -14.26 8.31 -21.08
N ASN A 87 -14.81 9.46 -20.68
CA ASN A 87 -15.55 9.63 -19.42
C ASN A 87 -16.82 8.78 -19.37
N TYR A 88 -17.55 8.67 -20.49
CA TYR A 88 -18.69 7.77 -20.61
C TYR A 88 -18.29 6.32 -20.30
N TYR A 89 -17.22 5.81 -20.93
CA TYR A 89 -16.75 4.45 -20.70
C TYR A 89 -16.26 4.23 -19.26
N LYS A 90 -15.60 5.23 -18.67
CA LYS A 90 -15.19 5.23 -17.27
C LYS A 90 -16.39 5.08 -16.32
N ASN A 91 -17.41 5.91 -16.51
CA ASN A 91 -18.60 5.92 -15.65
C ASN A 91 -19.43 4.63 -15.77
N LYS A 92 -19.43 3.98 -16.93
CA LYS A 92 -20.23 2.77 -17.17
C LYS A 92 -19.54 1.46 -16.85
N GLN A 93 -18.23 1.35 -17.09
CA GLN A 93 -17.52 0.07 -17.09
C GLN A 93 -16.31 0.08 -16.16
N GLY A 94 -16.09 1.17 -15.41
CA GLY A 94 -14.96 1.34 -14.52
C GLY A 94 -13.64 1.61 -15.25
N ASP A 95 -12.58 1.82 -14.47
CA ASP A 95 -11.29 2.31 -14.97
C ASP A 95 -10.54 1.29 -15.86
N ASN A 96 -10.90 0.00 -15.81
CA ASN A 96 -10.22 -1.09 -16.55
C ASN A 96 -10.64 -1.23 -18.01
N ASN A 97 -11.34 -0.25 -18.58
CA ASN A 97 -11.87 -0.33 -19.93
C ASN A 97 -10.86 0.19 -20.98
N GLN A 98 -10.48 -0.66 -21.92
CA GLN A 98 -9.56 -0.32 -23.03
C GLN A 98 -10.06 0.86 -23.89
N ASN A 99 -11.37 1.09 -23.95
CA ASN A 99 -11.92 2.24 -24.66
C ASN A 99 -11.51 3.57 -24.04
N ILE A 100 -11.27 3.63 -22.73
CA ILE A 100 -10.82 4.86 -22.05
C ILE A 100 -9.43 5.24 -22.56
N GLU A 101 -8.51 4.27 -22.58
CA GLU A 101 -7.15 4.46 -23.11
C GLU A 101 -7.19 4.87 -24.58
N LEU A 102 -8.02 4.22 -25.39
CA LEU A 102 -8.19 4.52 -26.81
C LEU A 102 -8.64 5.96 -27.06
N TRP A 103 -9.70 6.41 -26.38
CA TRP A 103 -10.28 7.73 -26.62
C TRP A 103 -9.45 8.86 -26.01
N LEU A 104 -8.81 8.64 -24.86
CA LEU A 104 -7.84 9.60 -24.34
C LEU A 104 -6.61 9.70 -25.25
N ALA A 105 -6.08 8.58 -25.75
CA ALA A 105 -4.98 8.61 -26.72
C ALA A 105 -5.36 9.36 -28.00
N GLN A 106 -6.62 9.23 -28.45
CA GLN A 106 -7.14 10.02 -29.55
C GLN A 106 -7.19 11.52 -29.23
N ALA A 107 -7.71 11.92 -28.07
CA ALA A 107 -7.72 13.32 -27.64
C ALA A 107 -6.29 13.91 -27.55
N ILE A 108 -5.33 13.11 -27.06
CA ILE A 108 -3.91 13.49 -27.02
C ILE A 108 -3.34 13.73 -28.43
N ARG A 109 -3.67 12.86 -29.39
CA ARG A 109 -3.28 13.03 -30.81
C ARG A 109 -3.86 14.31 -31.41
N LEU A 110 -5.05 14.70 -30.96
CA LEU A 110 -5.74 15.93 -31.37
C LEU A 110 -5.25 17.17 -30.60
N GLY A 111 -4.23 17.06 -29.75
CA GLY A 111 -3.59 18.20 -29.08
C GLY A 111 -4.12 18.53 -27.68
N HIS A 112 -5.05 17.74 -27.12
CA HIS A 112 -5.63 18.04 -25.80
C HIS A 112 -4.66 17.62 -24.68
N GLN A 113 -4.12 18.61 -23.96
CA GLN A 113 -3.19 18.37 -22.85
C GLN A 113 -3.87 17.71 -21.63
N GLN A 114 -5.12 18.07 -21.33
CA GLN A 114 -5.85 17.49 -20.21
C GLN A 114 -5.97 15.97 -20.34
N ALA A 115 -6.21 15.46 -21.55
CA ALA A 115 -6.25 14.03 -21.83
C ALA A 115 -4.93 13.31 -21.52
N ARG A 116 -3.77 13.99 -21.63
CA ARG A 116 -2.47 13.43 -21.22
C ARG A 116 -2.42 13.21 -19.71
N ILE A 117 -2.88 14.20 -18.95
CA ILE A 117 -2.91 14.14 -17.48
C ILE A 117 -3.88 13.04 -17.03
N ASP A 118 -5.07 12.98 -17.62
CA ASP A 118 -6.09 11.98 -17.25
C ASP A 118 -5.63 10.56 -17.57
N LEU A 119 -5.01 10.34 -18.73
CA LEU A 119 -4.45 9.04 -19.08
C LEU A 119 -3.26 8.66 -18.20
N ALA A 120 -2.41 9.63 -17.83
CA ALA A 120 -1.31 9.39 -16.90
C ALA A 120 -1.81 9.00 -15.50
N LYS A 121 -2.90 9.61 -15.01
CA LYS A 121 -3.54 9.22 -13.73
C LYS A 121 -4.01 7.77 -13.77
N ILE A 122 -4.65 7.34 -14.86
CA ILE A 122 -5.12 5.95 -15.06
C ILE A 122 -3.93 5.00 -15.08
N TYR A 123 -2.89 5.30 -15.86
CA TYR A 123 -1.68 4.49 -15.89
C TYR A 123 -1.00 4.39 -14.52
N PHE A 124 -0.95 5.49 -13.77
CA PHE A 124 -0.37 5.48 -12.44
C PHE A 124 -1.19 4.60 -11.47
N ALA A 125 -2.52 4.72 -11.49
CA ALA A 125 -3.42 3.87 -10.70
C ALA A 125 -3.27 2.38 -11.03
N HIS A 126 -3.01 2.04 -12.29
CA HIS A 126 -2.76 0.66 -12.75
C HIS A 126 -1.29 0.23 -12.68
N ASN A 127 -0.45 0.88 -11.87
CA ASN A 127 0.98 0.59 -11.71
C ASN A 127 1.83 0.69 -13.00
N LYS A 128 1.30 1.22 -14.11
CA LYS A 128 1.99 1.50 -15.39
C LYS A 128 2.81 2.81 -15.31
N ARG A 129 3.66 2.93 -14.29
CA ARG A 129 4.38 4.16 -13.91
C ARG A 129 5.25 4.74 -15.03
N LEU A 130 5.96 3.90 -15.78
CA LEU A 130 6.82 4.36 -16.89
C LEU A 130 6.02 4.95 -18.06
N LEU A 131 4.86 4.38 -18.35
CA LEU A 131 3.96 4.93 -19.37
C LEU A 131 3.37 6.26 -18.92
N ALA A 132 2.97 6.37 -17.64
CA ALA A 132 2.50 7.62 -17.06
C ALA A 132 3.58 8.72 -17.11
N LYS A 133 4.82 8.40 -16.70
CA LYS A 133 6.00 9.28 -16.81
C LYS A 133 6.15 9.81 -18.23
N LYS A 134 6.17 8.92 -19.23
CA LYS A 134 6.33 9.28 -20.65
C LYS A 134 5.26 10.25 -21.16
N LEU A 135 4.02 10.13 -20.70
CA LEU A 135 2.92 11.02 -21.11
C LEU A 135 3.07 12.46 -20.59
N LEU A 136 3.67 12.62 -19.40
CA LEU A 136 3.76 13.90 -18.70
C LEU A 136 5.01 14.71 -19.03
N LEU A 137 6.12 14.05 -19.40
CA LEU A 137 7.39 14.72 -19.77
C LEU A 137 7.24 15.87 -20.78
N PRO A 138 6.36 15.81 -21.81
CA PRO A 138 6.19 16.91 -22.77
C PRO A 138 5.44 18.13 -22.23
N ILE A 139 4.77 18.04 -21.07
CA ILE A 139 3.87 19.07 -20.54
C ILE A 139 4.22 19.49 -19.11
N THR A 140 5.49 19.44 -18.73
CA THR A 140 5.97 19.76 -17.37
C THR A 140 5.85 21.24 -16.99
N SER A 141 5.49 22.12 -17.93
CA SER A 141 5.12 23.51 -17.64
C SER A 141 3.72 23.66 -17.04
N ASN A 142 2.89 22.61 -17.10
CA ASN A 142 1.61 22.55 -16.42
C ASN A 142 1.80 22.05 -14.97
N GLY A 143 1.27 22.80 -13.99
CA GLY A 143 1.44 22.49 -12.56
C GLY A 143 0.91 21.12 -12.16
N SER A 144 -0.33 20.78 -12.52
CA SER A 144 -0.91 19.48 -12.20
C SER A 144 -0.17 18.32 -12.88
N ALA A 145 0.35 18.53 -14.11
CA ALA A 145 1.19 17.55 -14.79
C ALA A 145 2.54 17.34 -14.09
N LEU A 146 3.19 18.42 -13.66
CA LEU A 146 4.46 18.38 -12.94
C LEU A 146 4.32 17.73 -11.55
N THR A 147 3.26 18.07 -10.82
CA THR A 147 2.91 17.44 -9.53
C THR A 147 2.73 15.93 -9.68
N LEU A 148 1.92 15.50 -10.66
CA LEU A 148 1.71 14.08 -10.93
C LEU A 148 3.00 13.38 -11.38
N LEU A 149 3.81 14.04 -12.21
CA LEU A 149 5.12 13.50 -12.61
C LEU A 149 6.01 13.28 -11.39
N LEU A 150 6.11 14.25 -10.48
CA LEU A 150 6.89 14.11 -9.24
C LEU A 150 6.39 12.96 -8.38
N GLU A 151 5.07 12.81 -8.19
CA GLU A 151 4.51 11.68 -7.46
C GLU A 151 4.87 10.33 -8.08
N ILE A 152 4.81 10.24 -9.42
CA ILE A 152 5.23 9.05 -10.16
C ILE A 152 6.73 8.79 -9.94
N LEU A 153 7.58 9.80 -10.07
CA LEU A 153 9.03 9.67 -9.89
C LEU A 153 9.41 9.23 -8.47
N ILE A 154 8.75 9.80 -7.45
CA ILE A 154 8.91 9.39 -6.06
C ILE A 154 8.55 7.91 -5.88
N SER A 155 7.46 7.46 -6.52
CA SER A 155 7.06 6.03 -6.49
C SER A 155 7.98 5.12 -7.30
N ILE A 156 8.75 5.64 -8.26
CA ILE A 156 9.77 4.89 -8.99
C ILE A 156 11.09 4.87 -8.19
N GLY A 157 11.41 5.93 -7.45
CA GLY A 157 12.61 6.04 -6.63
C GLY A 157 13.85 6.60 -7.35
N GLU A 158 13.69 7.16 -8.55
CA GLU A 158 14.78 7.77 -9.34
C GLU A 158 15.21 9.14 -8.77
N LYS A 159 16.08 9.13 -7.76
CA LYS A 159 16.50 10.33 -7.00
C LYS A 159 16.95 11.50 -7.88
N GLN A 160 17.79 11.25 -8.89
CA GLN A 160 18.31 12.31 -9.76
C GLN A 160 17.20 13.04 -10.53
N GLU A 161 16.18 12.31 -10.98
CA GLU A 161 15.04 12.93 -11.66
C GLU A 161 14.13 13.66 -10.68
N ILE A 162 13.91 13.11 -9.48
CA ILE A 162 13.17 13.79 -8.41
C ILE A 162 13.82 15.14 -8.11
N ASP A 163 15.14 15.18 -7.91
CA ASP A 163 15.91 16.41 -7.64
C ASP A 163 15.75 17.43 -8.78
N ARG A 164 15.80 16.96 -10.04
CA ARG A 164 15.65 17.81 -11.23
C ARG A 164 14.27 18.46 -11.31
N TYR A 165 13.22 17.65 -11.23
CA TYR A 165 11.85 18.14 -11.40
C TYR A 165 11.33 18.88 -10.17
N PHE A 166 11.91 18.62 -9.00
CA PHE A 166 11.58 19.40 -7.81
C PHE A 166 12.08 20.84 -7.93
N LYS A 167 13.30 21.07 -8.43
CA LYS A 167 13.78 22.44 -8.71
C LYS A 167 12.86 23.19 -9.67
N GLN A 168 12.40 22.50 -10.73
CA GLN A 168 11.42 23.07 -11.66
C GLN A 168 10.09 23.38 -10.97
N PHE A 169 9.65 22.51 -10.07
CA PHE A 169 8.43 22.70 -9.28
C PHE A 169 8.55 23.88 -8.31
N GLU A 170 9.67 24.06 -7.62
CA GLU A 170 9.91 25.20 -6.74
C GLU A 170 9.86 26.53 -7.51
N MET A 171 10.50 26.59 -8.68
CA MET A 171 10.43 27.76 -9.55
C MET A 171 8.99 28.07 -9.97
N MET A 172 8.24 27.05 -10.41
CA MET A 172 6.84 27.22 -10.80
C MET A 172 5.95 27.66 -9.63
N SER A 173 6.15 27.06 -8.45
CA SER A 173 5.39 27.39 -7.25
C SER A 173 5.65 28.82 -6.78
N ALA A 174 6.86 29.35 -7.01
CA ALA A 174 7.20 30.74 -6.73
C ALA A 174 6.58 31.71 -7.76
N GLU A 175 6.60 31.36 -9.05
CA GLU A 175 6.08 32.23 -10.12
C GLU A 175 4.54 32.24 -10.18
N LYS A 176 3.90 31.10 -9.94
CA LYS A 176 2.45 30.89 -10.06
C LYS A 176 1.93 30.11 -8.87
N PRO A 177 1.91 30.73 -7.67
CA PRO A 177 1.42 30.06 -6.48
C PRO A 177 -0.04 29.62 -6.66
N SER A 178 -0.34 28.42 -6.23
CA SER A 178 -1.69 27.88 -6.13
C SER A 178 -1.81 27.02 -4.89
N GLU A 179 -3.02 26.87 -4.38
CA GLU A 179 -3.30 26.02 -3.21
C GLU A 179 -2.85 24.56 -3.44
N GLU A 180 -3.02 24.05 -4.66
CA GLU A 180 -2.58 22.71 -5.05
C GLU A 180 -1.05 22.55 -4.93
N LEU A 181 -0.29 23.53 -5.44
CA LEU A 181 1.18 23.50 -5.39
C LEU A 181 1.68 23.69 -3.96
N GLU A 182 1.07 24.58 -3.18
CA GLU A 182 1.45 24.79 -1.78
C GLU A 182 1.19 23.52 -0.94
N SER A 183 0.02 22.91 -1.11
CA SER A 183 -0.35 21.65 -0.43
C SER A 183 0.63 20.52 -0.77
N PHE A 184 0.97 20.37 -2.06
CA PHE A 184 1.93 19.37 -2.50
C PHE A 184 3.34 19.64 -1.95
N SER A 185 3.79 20.90 -1.97
CA SER A 185 5.07 21.33 -1.40
C SER A 185 5.18 20.98 0.08
N LYS A 186 4.15 21.32 0.89
CA LYS A 186 4.05 20.95 2.30
C LYS A 186 4.14 19.44 2.50
N LYS A 187 3.50 18.65 1.63
CA LYS A 187 3.56 17.18 1.66
C LYS A 187 4.98 16.65 1.42
N LEU A 188 5.71 17.20 0.44
CA LEU A 188 7.09 16.80 0.14
C LEU A 188 8.06 17.13 1.30
N PHE A 189 7.89 18.31 1.91
CA PHE A 189 8.68 18.70 3.08
C PHE A 189 8.36 17.85 4.32
N ARG A 190 7.07 17.59 4.59
CA ARG A 190 6.62 16.75 5.72
C ARG A 190 7.30 15.39 5.70
N TYR A 191 7.31 14.72 4.55
CA TYR A 191 7.90 13.39 4.41
C TYR A 191 9.39 13.39 4.09
N LYS A 192 10.03 14.56 4.08
CA LYS A 192 11.47 14.72 3.81
C LYS A 192 11.90 13.99 2.54
N VAL A 193 11.09 14.13 1.49
CA VAL A 193 11.42 13.60 0.16
C VAL A 193 12.74 14.21 -0.30
N LEU A 194 12.94 15.49 0.00
CA LEU A 194 14.14 16.26 -0.29
C LEU A 194 14.56 17.09 0.93
N ASN A 195 15.87 17.29 1.09
CA ASN A 195 16.51 18.06 2.16
C ASN A 195 16.05 17.69 3.59
N PRO A 196 16.52 16.56 4.16
CA PRO A 196 16.20 16.23 5.54
C PRO A 196 16.92 17.19 6.51
N PRO A 197 16.21 17.96 7.35
CA PRO A 197 16.84 18.58 8.51
C PRO A 197 17.24 17.50 9.52
N ASN A 198 18.29 17.78 10.31
CA ASN A 198 18.70 16.95 11.44
C ASN A 198 17.53 16.80 12.42
N ILE A 199 17.19 15.55 12.74
CA ILE A 199 16.20 15.24 13.76
C ILE A 199 16.91 15.27 15.11
N SER A 200 16.41 16.08 16.05
CA SER A 200 16.76 15.90 17.46
C SER A 200 15.85 14.83 18.04
N SER A 201 16.45 13.85 18.69
CA SER A 201 15.74 12.76 19.36
C SER A 201 14.89 13.23 20.53
N GLN A 202 13.75 12.58 20.76
CA GLN A 202 13.15 12.57 22.10
C GLN A 202 14.03 11.70 23.02
N ALA A 203 14.64 12.34 24.01
CA ALA A 203 15.32 11.65 25.09
C ALA A 203 14.25 10.99 25.96
N ASN A 204 14.34 9.66 26.13
CA ASN A 204 13.52 8.80 27.02
C ASN A 204 12.32 8.12 26.36
N CYS A 205 12.57 7.27 25.36
CA CYS A 205 11.60 6.27 24.92
C CYS A 205 12.17 4.86 24.94
N LEU A 206 11.38 3.87 25.35
CA LEU A 206 11.77 2.47 25.40
C LEU A 206 12.04 1.90 23.99
N ALA A 207 11.05 2.06 23.10
CA ALA A 207 11.14 1.63 21.71
C ALA A 207 10.94 2.84 20.79
N SER A 208 12.02 3.56 20.50
CA SER A 208 12.05 4.56 19.43
C SER A 208 12.11 3.89 18.06
N ILE A 209 11.18 4.25 17.18
CA ILE A 209 10.97 3.64 15.87
C ILE A 209 11.03 4.72 14.80
N ALA A 210 11.87 4.52 13.79
CA ALA A 210 11.92 5.34 12.59
C ALA A 210 11.07 4.73 11.46
N PRO A 211 9.92 5.34 11.09
CA PRO A 211 9.06 4.81 10.04
C PRO A 211 9.44 5.35 8.66
N PHE A 212 9.54 4.44 7.68
CA PHE A 212 9.83 4.75 6.28
C PHE A 212 8.82 4.14 5.33
N ALA A 213 8.51 4.85 4.24
CA ALA A 213 7.78 4.28 3.11
C ALA A 213 8.32 4.79 1.76
N THR A 214 7.90 4.12 0.70
CA THR A 214 8.52 4.26 -0.64
C THR A 214 7.73 5.13 -1.63
N ASN A 215 6.58 5.66 -1.24
CA ASN A 215 5.79 6.59 -2.05
C ASN A 215 4.83 7.41 -1.17
N LEU A 216 4.30 8.50 -1.72
CA LEU A 216 3.48 9.48 -0.99
C LEU A 216 2.15 8.95 -0.46
N ARG A 217 1.61 7.87 -1.05
CA ARG A 217 0.37 7.25 -0.57
C ARG A 217 0.66 6.40 0.66
N ASP A 218 1.67 5.55 0.57
CA ASP A 218 2.08 4.66 1.65
C ASP A 218 2.61 5.45 2.85
N LEU A 219 3.24 6.62 2.63
CA LEU A 219 3.65 7.52 3.70
C LEU A 219 2.46 8.04 4.53
N ALA A 220 1.39 8.47 3.86
CA ALA A 220 0.17 8.92 4.53
C ALA A 220 -0.52 7.76 5.25
N TYR A 221 -0.61 6.59 4.59
CA TYR A 221 -1.18 5.40 5.21
C TYR A 221 -0.40 4.96 6.46
N PHE A 222 0.92 5.10 6.46
CA PHE A 222 1.72 4.75 7.63
C PHE A 222 1.42 5.68 8.82
N GLU A 223 1.19 6.97 8.58
CA GLU A 223 0.74 7.89 9.62
C GLU A 223 -0.63 7.49 10.18
N GLU A 224 -1.56 7.04 9.32
CA GLU A 224 -2.86 6.51 9.76
C GLU A 224 -2.68 5.29 10.67
N LEU A 225 -1.82 4.34 10.30
CA LEU A 225 -1.50 3.17 11.13
C LEU A 225 -0.92 3.57 12.49
N ILE A 226 0.04 4.50 12.51
CA ILE A 226 0.68 5.00 13.74
C ILE A 226 -0.32 5.72 14.66
N SER A 227 -1.28 6.46 14.08
CA SER A 227 -2.33 7.17 14.82
C SER A 227 -3.51 6.29 15.25
N SER A 228 -3.53 5.02 14.84
CA SER A 228 -4.66 4.12 15.10
C SER A 228 -4.89 3.90 16.60
N SER A 229 -6.15 3.94 17.01
CA SER A 229 -6.56 3.63 18.39
C SER A 229 -6.26 2.18 18.79
N THR A 230 -6.10 1.25 17.84
CA THR A 230 -5.64 -0.12 18.10
C THR A 230 -4.31 -0.13 18.87
N LEU A 231 -3.44 0.85 18.63
CA LEU A 231 -2.12 0.92 19.26
C LEU A 231 -2.15 1.46 20.70
N ALA A 232 -3.30 1.97 21.19
CA ALA A 232 -3.39 2.70 22.47
C ALA A 232 -2.76 1.96 23.66
N THR A 233 -2.81 0.62 23.68
CA THR A 233 -2.24 -0.19 24.76
C THR A 233 -0.71 -0.34 24.71
N LEU A 234 -0.09 -0.14 23.54
CA LEU A 234 1.37 -0.17 23.37
C LEU A 234 1.99 1.23 23.34
N GLN A 235 1.21 2.29 23.06
CA GLN A 235 1.66 3.68 23.00
C GLN A 235 2.59 4.12 24.15
N PRO A 236 2.38 3.73 25.43
CA PRO A 236 3.29 4.11 26.51
C PRO A 236 4.75 3.62 26.35
N TYR A 237 4.96 2.62 25.50
CA TYR A 237 6.25 1.97 25.26
C TYR A 237 6.88 2.35 23.93
N LEU A 238 6.13 2.99 23.03
CA LEU A 238 6.51 3.24 21.64
C LEU A 238 6.62 4.75 21.37
N CYS A 239 7.66 5.15 20.66
CA CYS A 239 7.76 6.51 20.13
C CYS A 239 8.14 6.45 18.66
N PHE A 240 7.38 7.16 17.85
CA PHE A 240 7.64 7.23 16.41
C PHE A 240 8.31 8.55 16.07
N SER A 241 9.48 8.46 15.46
CA SER A 241 10.02 9.59 14.69
C SER A 241 9.07 9.90 13.52
N PRO A 242 9.09 11.12 12.95
CA PRO A 242 8.25 11.46 11.81
C PRO A 242 8.41 10.46 10.66
N VAL A 243 7.31 10.10 10.00
CA VAL A 243 7.29 9.22 8.82
C VAL A 243 8.09 9.85 7.68
N GLN A 244 8.97 9.07 7.06
CA GLN A 244 9.96 9.58 6.12
C GLN A 244 10.01 8.79 4.81
N TYR A 245 10.26 9.50 3.71
CA TYR A 245 10.47 8.87 2.42
C TYR A 245 11.82 8.14 2.35
N ILE A 246 11.81 6.95 1.75
CA ILE A 246 13.02 6.29 1.27
C ILE A 246 12.81 5.77 -0.15
N SER A 247 13.82 5.95 -1.02
CA SER A 247 13.74 5.43 -2.38
C SER A 247 13.65 3.92 -2.37
N LYS A 248 12.67 3.37 -3.12
CA LYS A 248 12.56 1.92 -3.30
C LYS A 248 13.77 1.30 -4.00
N ILE A 249 14.45 2.07 -4.87
CA ILE A 249 15.67 1.61 -5.56
C ILE A 249 16.79 1.45 -4.54
N THR A 250 16.95 2.42 -3.63
CA THR A 250 17.93 2.32 -2.54
C THR A 250 17.61 1.18 -1.59
N LEU A 251 16.34 1.03 -1.21
CA LEU A 251 15.91 0.00 -0.27
C LEU A 251 16.02 -1.42 -0.85
N ALA A 252 15.94 -1.56 -2.18
CA ALA A 252 16.18 -2.78 -2.93
C ALA A 252 15.47 -4.02 -2.36
N CYS A 253 14.19 -3.89 -2.02
CA CYS A 253 13.43 -5.00 -1.43
C CYS A 253 13.08 -6.09 -2.44
N GLN A 254 13.20 -7.33 -1.99
CA GLN A 254 12.57 -8.50 -2.60
C GLN A 254 11.12 -8.55 -2.11
N GLN A 255 10.19 -8.30 -3.03
CA GLN A 255 8.76 -8.17 -2.73
C GLN A 255 7.97 -9.23 -3.51
N ASN A 256 7.80 -10.41 -2.91
CA ASN A 256 6.90 -11.45 -3.39
C ASN A 256 5.70 -11.54 -2.45
N THR A 257 4.48 -11.70 -2.97
CA THR A 257 3.25 -11.71 -2.15
C THR A 257 3.18 -12.88 -1.19
N ASN A 258 3.95 -13.94 -1.43
CA ASN A 258 3.93 -15.18 -0.65
C ASN A 258 5.17 -15.34 0.23
N GLU A 259 6.04 -14.33 0.31
CA GLU A 259 7.28 -14.39 1.08
C GLU A 259 7.39 -13.18 2.00
N ALA A 260 8.09 -13.39 3.12
CA ALA A 260 8.44 -12.32 4.03
C ALA A 260 9.25 -11.23 3.30
N ILE A 261 8.90 -9.96 3.54
CA ILE A 261 9.62 -8.81 2.98
C ILE A 261 11.08 -8.86 3.43
N ARG A 262 12.00 -8.70 2.47
CA ARG A 262 13.44 -8.59 2.72
C ARG A 262 14.01 -7.43 1.91
N CYS A 263 14.78 -6.56 2.56
CA CYS A 263 15.36 -5.38 1.92
C CYS A 263 16.86 -5.32 2.16
N ASP A 264 17.56 -4.43 1.44
CA ASP A 264 18.98 -4.20 1.69
C ASP A 264 19.17 -3.41 2.99
N GLU A 265 19.44 -4.12 4.07
CA GLU A 265 19.65 -3.53 5.39
C GLU A 265 20.99 -2.80 5.51
N SER A 266 21.93 -3.00 4.57
CA SER A 266 23.25 -2.35 4.62
C SER A 266 23.21 -0.85 4.31
N ILE A 267 22.06 -0.31 3.91
CA ILE A 267 21.89 1.11 3.57
C ILE A 267 21.81 2.02 4.81
N TRP A 268 21.45 1.47 5.98
CA TRP A 268 21.10 2.26 7.16
C TRP A 268 22.28 2.99 7.85
N PRO A 269 23.54 2.50 7.89
CA PRO A 269 24.66 3.23 8.47
C PRO A 269 24.83 4.66 7.95
N ASN A 270 24.61 4.83 6.64
CA ASN A 270 24.78 6.11 5.96
C ASN A 270 23.53 7.00 6.04
N ASN A 271 22.43 6.47 6.61
CA ASN A 271 21.19 7.19 6.75
C ASN A 271 21.15 7.91 8.10
N LYS A 272 21.60 9.17 8.13
CA LYS A 272 21.61 10.00 9.35
C LYS A 272 20.24 10.20 10.01
N ARG A 273 19.16 9.79 9.35
CA ARG A 273 17.76 9.95 9.80
C ARG A 273 17.30 8.90 10.81
N VAL A 274 18.11 7.88 11.10
CA VAL A 274 17.80 6.78 12.05
C VAL A 274 18.80 6.69 13.21
N LEU A 275 19.65 7.71 13.40
CA LEU A 275 20.77 7.63 14.35
C LEU A 275 20.33 7.58 15.82
N ALA A 276 19.14 8.06 16.14
CA ALA A 276 18.62 8.09 17.50
C ALA A 276 17.53 7.04 17.78
N ASP A 277 17.08 6.34 16.74
CA ASP A 277 16.02 5.34 16.86
C ASP A 277 16.63 3.96 17.12
N ARG A 278 16.01 3.20 18.01
CA ARG A 278 16.42 1.81 18.29
C ARG A 278 16.02 0.88 17.17
N PHE A 279 14.85 1.14 16.59
CA PHE A 279 14.19 0.29 15.60
C PHE A 279 13.84 1.07 14.32
N ILE A 280 13.65 0.32 13.24
CA ILE A 280 13.20 0.85 11.96
C ILE A 280 11.90 0.13 11.59
N ALA A 281 10.95 0.86 11.02
CA ALA A 281 9.74 0.29 10.45
C ALA A 281 9.61 0.69 8.99
N VAL A 282 9.34 -0.25 8.10
CA VAL A 282 9.36 -0.03 6.65
C VAL A 282 8.06 -0.52 6.03
N LEU A 283 7.35 0.39 5.36
CA LEU A 283 6.14 0.09 4.60
C LEU A 283 6.45 0.02 3.11
N VAL A 284 6.07 -1.09 2.48
CA VAL A 284 6.29 -1.36 1.06
C VAL A 284 4.99 -1.68 0.31
N GLU A 285 5.07 -1.83 -1.02
CA GLU A 285 3.86 -2.02 -1.84
C GLU A 285 3.22 -3.41 -1.70
N LYS A 286 4.02 -4.44 -1.40
CA LYS A 286 3.56 -5.82 -1.23
C LYS A 286 4.60 -6.69 -0.50
N GLY A 287 4.13 -7.70 0.22
CA GLY A 287 4.93 -8.79 0.78
C GLY A 287 4.46 -9.18 2.18
N GLY A 288 4.94 -10.30 2.70
CA GLY A 288 4.58 -10.74 4.05
C GLY A 288 5.21 -9.89 5.14
N ALA A 289 4.38 -9.35 6.04
CA ALA A 289 4.80 -8.67 7.25
C ALA A 289 5.74 -9.54 8.09
N ASN A 290 6.75 -8.91 8.69
CA ASN A 290 7.65 -9.58 9.63
C ASN A 290 8.49 -8.59 10.43
N VAL A 291 9.07 -9.07 11.53
CA VAL A 291 10.18 -8.42 12.22
C VAL A 291 11.46 -9.25 12.07
N ASN A 292 12.52 -8.61 11.59
CA ASN A 292 13.86 -9.16 11.61
C ASN A 292 14.74 -8.28 12.52
N ALA A 293 15.18 -8.80 13.67
CA ALA A 293 16.08 -8.17 14.65
C ALA A 293 16.17 -6.63 14.63
N GLY A 294 15.05 -5.97 14.99
CA GLY A 294 14.97 -4.51 15.14
C GLY A 294 14.52 -3.75 13.89
N ILE A 295 14.21 -4.45 12.80
CA ILE A 295 13.57 -3.88 11.62
C ILE A 295 12.23 -4.58 11.39
N LEU A 296 11.17 -3.78 11.40
CA LEU A 296 9.80 -4.19 11.13
C LEU A 296 9.47 -3.89 9.67
N TYR A 297 8.86 -4.85 8.98
CA TYR A 297 8.39 -4.71 7.61
C TYR A 297 6.89 -5.00 7.54
N ILE A 298 6.16 -4.13 6.84
CA ILE A 298 4.73 -4.28 6.51
C ILE A 298 4.48 -3.84 5.07
N ASP A 299 3.35 -4.23 4.50
CA ASP A 299 2.88 -3.76 3.21
C ASP A 299 1.62 -2.90 3.30
N ARG A 300 1.24 -2.28 2.18
CA ARG A 300 0.09 -1.35 2.11
C ARG A 300 -1.29 -1.98 2.35
N HIS A 301 -1.39 -3.30 2.38
CA HIS A 301 -2.62 -4.03 2.67
C HIS A 301 -2.67 -4.50 4.13
N ASP A 302 -1.56 -4.41 4.87
CA ASP A 302 -1.52 -4.70 6.29
C ASP A 302 -2.24 -3.62 7.09
N ASN A 303 -3.19 -4.05 7.92
CA ASN A 303 -3.99 -3.15 8.74
C ASN A 303 -3.36 -2.90 10.12
N ALA A 304 -4.02 -2.07 10.93
CA ALA A 304 -3.54 -1.71 12.27
C ALA A 304 -3.38 -2.91 13.22
N GLU A 305 -4.11 -4.01 13.01
CA GLU A 305 -3.99 -5.22 13.83
C GLU A 305 -2.71 -6.01 13.49
N VAL A 306 -2.37 -6.10 12.20
CA VAL A 306 -1.08 -6.67 11.75
C VAL A 306 0.06 -5.78 12.25
N PHE A 307 -0.05 -4.45 12.07
CA PHE A 307 0.98 -3.54 12.55
C PHE A 307 1.19 -3.65 14.08
N TYR A 308 0.12 -3.77 14.86
CA TYR A 308 0.22 -4.03 16.31
C TYR A 308 0.97 -5.33 16.60
N HIS A 309 0.65 -6.41 15.89
CA HIS A 309 1.28 -7.71 16.06
C HIS A 309 2.80 -7.62 15.85
N GLU A 310 3.22 -6.96 14.76
CA GLU A 310 4.64 -6.75 14.47
C GLU A 310 5.32 -5.83 15.51
N LEU A 311 4.63 -4.79 16.01
CA LEU A 311 5.15 -3.95 17.10
C LEU A 311 5.35 -4.74 18.39
N ALA A 312 4.48 -5.71 18.70
CA ALA A 312 4.63 -6.57 19.87
C ALA A 312 5.92 -7.41 19.80
N HIS A 313 6.36 -7.80 18.60
CA HIS A 313 7.65 -8.48 18.44
C HIS A 313 8.83 -7.61 18.85
N LEU A 314 8.83 -6.31 18.49
CA LEU A 314 9.88 -5.37 18.92
C LEU A 314 9.97 -5.27 20.45
N LEU A 315 8.83 -5.42 21.12
CA LEU A 315 8.69 -5.40 22.58
C LEU A 315 8.95 -6.76 23.25
N GLY A 316 9.39 -7.78 22.51
CA GLY A 316 9.82 -9.06 23.07
C GLY A 316 8.73 -10.12 23.19
N PHE A 317 7.62 -9.98 22.48
CA PHE A 317 6.64 -11.05 22.31
C PHE A 317 7.02 -11.95 21.13
N ILE A 318 6.71 -13.23 21.23
CA ILE A 318 7.00 -14.25 20.21
C ILE A 318 5.70 -14.87 19.73
N ASP A 319 5.69 -15.28 18.48
CA ASP A 319 4.57 -15.98 17.88
C ASP A 319 4.23 -17.27 18.60
N GLU A 320 2.92 -17.48 18.78
CA GLU A 320 2.35 -18.66 19.39
C GLU A 320 1.91 -19.72 18.35
N TYR A 321 2.03 -19.40 17.06
CA TYR A 321 1.83 -20.34 15.96
C TYR A 321 3.10 -21.10 15.64
N ALA A 322 2.96 -22.25 14.98
CA ALA A 322 4.09 -23.11 14.62
C ALA A 322 5.14 -22.36 13.81
N LEU A 323 6.34 -22.25 14.37
CA LEU A 323 7.49 -21.65 13.71
C LEU A 323 8.15 -22.66 12.76
N PRO A 324 8.94 -22.19 11.77
CA PRO A 324 9.75 -23.08 10.94
C PRO A 324 10.64 -24.00 11.81
N LYS A 325 10.79 -25.27 11.42
CA LYS A 325 11.58 -26.25 12.19
C LYS A 325 13.05 -25.83 12.40
N ASN A 326 13.59 -25.06 11.47
CA ASN A 326 14.95 -24.52 11.53
C ASN A 326 15.04 -23.15 12.21
N HIS A 327 13.95 -22.65 12.80
CA HIS A 327 13.96 -21.41 13.55
C HIS A 327 14.93 -21.54 14.73
N SER A 328 15.82 -20.57 14.92
CA SER A 328 16.94 -20.67 15.88
C SER A 328 16.51 -20.97 17.32
N ARG A 329 15.34 -20.47 17.73
CA ARG A 329 14.74 -20.75 19.04
C ARG A 329 14.18 -22.17 19.18
N CYS A 330 13.79 -22.81 18.09
CA CYS A 330 13.22 -24.17 18.10
C CYS A 330 14.27 -25.28 17.95
N LEU A 331 15.56 -24.98 18.13
CA LEU A 331 16.63 -25.97 17.99
C LEU A 331 16.95 -26.70 19.31
N ALA A 332 16.65 -26.10 20.46
CA ALA A 332 16.96 -26.65 21.77
C ALA A 332 16.09 -26.03 22.88
N VAL A 333 16.18 -26.61 24.08
CA VAL A 333 15.72 -25.99 25.33
C VAL A 333 16.37 -24.61 25.50
N GLN A 334 15.61 -23.67 26.05
CA GLN A 334 16.15 -22.33 26.31
C GLN A 334 17.30 -22.39 27.34
N ASN A 335 18.37 -21.64 27.09
CA ASN A 335 19.44 -21.45 28.07
C ASN A 335 19.13 -20.30 29.05
N ALA A 336 18.23 -19.40 28.65
CA ALA A 336 17.75 -18.28 29.44
C ALA A 336 16.38 -17.86 28.89
N MET A 337 15.56 -17.22 29.75
CA MET A 337 14.34 -16.54 29.32
C MET A 337 14.64 -15.56 28.18
N PHE A 338 13.82 -15.56 27.14
CA PHE A 338 14.06 -14.76 25.93
C PHE A 338 12.84 -14.01 25.38
N SER A 339 11.66 -14.19 25.98
CA SER A 339 10.43 -13.50 25.56
C SER A 339 9.49 -13.32 26.73
N HIS A 340 8.46 -12.49 26.58
CA HIS A 340 7.43 -12.32 27.61
C HIS A 340 6.45 -13.49 27.69
N ASN A 341 6.10 -14.11 26.56
CA ASN A 341 4.94 -15.01 26.45
C ASN A 341 5.26 -16.45 26.03
N VAL A 342 6.50 -16.75 25.65
CA VAL A 342 6.91 -18.09 25.24
C VAL A 342 8.18 -18.52 25.99
N ALA A 343 8.15 -19.73 26.54
CA ALA A 343 9.33 -20.41 27.09
C ALA A 343 9.47 -21.78 26.43
N ILE A 344 10.70 -22.27 26.26
CA ILE A 344 11.01 -23.56 25.62
C ILE A 344 11.73 -24.43 26.63
N LEU A 345 11.01 -25.44 27.14
CA LEU A 345 11.45 -26.24 28.28
C LEU A 345 11.42 -27.74 27.97
N PRO A 346 12.16 -28.57 28.73
CA PRO A 346 12.07 -30.03 28.65
C PRO A 346 10.63 -30.53 28.77
N ARG A 347 10.28 -31.54 27.98
CA ARG A 347 8.93 -32.14 28.02
C ARG A 347 8.70 -32.96 29.29
N PHE A 348 9.76 -33.56 29.82
CA PHE A 348 9.71 -34.45 30.98
C PHE A 348 10.73 -34.04 32.02
N TYR A 349 10.34 -34.20 33.29
CA TYR A 349 11.17 -33.92 34.45
C TYR A 349 11.15 -35.09 35.43
N GLN A 350 12.24 -35.26 36.17
CA GLN A 350 12.38 -36.25 37.23
C GLN A 350 12.44 -35.59 38.61
N GLY A 351 12.13 -36.36 39.65
CA GLY A 351 12.20 -35.93 41.06
C GLY A 351 10.84 -35.61 41.68
N SER A 352 10.86 -34.93 42.84
CA SER A 352 9.62 -34.55 43.54
C SER A 352 8.88 -33.44 42.80
N ARG A 353 7.56 -33.42 42.91
CA ARG A 353 6.70 -32.44 42.22
C ARG A 353 7.07 -31.00 42.60
N GLU A 354 7.44 -30.76 43.84
CA GLU A 354 7.81 -29.46 44.39
C GLU A 354 9.11 -28.96 43.78
N LYS A 355 10.13 -29.83 43.68
CA LYS A 355 11.41 -29.51 43.03
C LYS A 355 11.21 -29.23 41.54
N VAL A 356 10.44 -30.07 40.85
CA VAL A 356 10.12 -29.87 39.43
C VAL A 356 9.39 -28.54 39.22
N ARG A 357 8.41 -28.22 40.07
CA ARG A 357 7.70 -26.95 40.03
C ARG A 357 8.66 -25.76 40.19
N ALA A 358 9.55 -25.81 41.18
CA ALA A 358 10.51 -24.74 41.43
C ALA A 358 11.43 -24.50 40.22
N ILE A 359 11.93 -25.58 39.59
CA ILE A 359 12.74 -25.50 38.37
C ILE A 359 11.95 -24.82 37.25
N ILE A 360 10.73 -25.28 36.95
CA ILE A 360 9.89 -24.69 35.91
C ILE A 360 9.66 -23.21 36.17
N LEU A 361 9.23 -22.84 37.38
CA LEU A 361 8.94 -21.44 37.72
C LEU A 361 10.16 -20.52 37.60
N SER A 362 11.38 -21.01 37.84
CA SER A 362 12.59 -20.21 37.67
C SER A 362 12.90 -19.81 36.22
N GLU A 363 12.29 -20.51 35.26
CA GLU A 363 12.48 -20.32 33.82
C GLU A 363 11.34 -19.56 33.14
N LEU A 364 10.30 -19.14 33.89
CA LEU A 364 9.12 -18.47 33.33
C LEU A 364 9.10 -16.97 33.62
N PRO A 365 9.00 -16.11 32.60
CA PRO A 365 8.79 -14.67 32.77
C PRO A 365 7.54 -14.31 33.59
N TRP A 366 6.50 -15.14 33.48
CA TRP A 366 5.20 -14.92 34.14
C TRP A 366 5.02 -15.74 35.43
N ALA A 367 6.09 -16.35 35.96
CA ALA A 367 6.03 -17.24 37.12
C ALA A 367 5.26 -16.66 38.32
N LYS A 368 5.43 -15.36 38.59
CA LYS A 368 4.79 -14.66 39.71
C LYS A 368 3.26 -14.58 39.61
N TYR A 369 2.70 -14.81 38.43
CA TYR A 369 1.25 -14.80 38.19
C TYR A 369 0.61 -16.19 38.27
N ILE A 370 1.41 -17.25 38.43
CA ILE A 370 0.92 -18.62 38.52
C ILE A 370 0.53 -18.91 39.97
N SER A 371 -0.75 -19.26 40.21
CA SER A 371 -1.21 -19.64 41.54
C SER A 371 -0.53 -20.94 42.01
N ARG A 372 -0.37 -21.11 43.34
CA ARG A 372 0.27 -22.30 43.93
C ARG A 372 -0.49 -23.59 43.60
N GLU A 373 -1.79 -23.48 43.43
CA GLU A 373 -2.75 -24.54 43.15
C GLU A 373 -2.73 -24.98 41.67
N THR A 374 -2.27 -24.11 40.78
CA THR A 374 -2.21 -24.40 39.35
C THR A 374 -1.18 -25.49 39.07
N SER A 375 -1.61 -26.67 38.63
CA SER A 375 -0.68 -27.74 38.24
C SER A 375 0.04 -27.39 36.94
N LEU A 376 1.37 -27.49 36.93
CA LEU A 376 2.21 -27.25 35.75
C LEU A 376 2.64 -28.55 35.06
N VAL A 377 2.42 -29.68 35.72
CA VAL A 377 2.84 -31.00 35.26
C VAL A 377 1.76 -32.04 35.51
N THR A 378 1.82 -33.12 34.75
CA THR A 378 1.02 -34.34 34.93
C THR A 378 1.95 -35.53 35.09
N HIS A 379 1.67 -36.43 36.05
CA HIS A 379 2.50 -37.61 36.27
C HIS A 379 2.29 -38.65 35.16
N THR A 380 3.37 -39.24 34.66
CA THR A 380 3.37 -40.26 33.60
C THR A 380 4.42 -41.33 33.89
N ALA A 381 4.44 -42.42 33.09
CA ALA A 381 5.47 -43.45 33.19
C ALA A 381 6.90 -42.95 32.95
N GLN A 382 7.07 -41.82 32.24
CA GLN A 382 8.36 -41.20 31.97
C GLN A 382 8.71 -40.08 32.96
N GLY A 383 7.96 -39.96 34.07
CA GLY A 383 8.09 -38.87 35.05
C GLY A 383 7.05 -37.78 34.88
N TRP A 384 7.38 -36.56 35.31
CA TRP A 384 6.48 -35.41 35.26
C TRP A 384 6.48 -34.79 33.86
N LYS A 385 5.35 -34.92 33.14
CA LYS A 385 5.15 -34.30 31.84
C LYS A 385 4.73 -32.84 31.99
N LEU A 386 5.45 -31.93 31.34
CA LEU A 386 5.13 -30.49 31.32
C LEU A 386 3.79 -30.22 30.62
N GLY A 387 2.97 -29.37 31.22
CA GLY A 387 1.70 -28.91 30.68
C GLY A 387 0.66 -28.68 31.77
N THR A 388 0.06 -27.49 31.78
CA THR A 388 -1.08 -27.18 32.65
C THR A 388 -2.36 -27.82 32.13
N VAL A 389 -2.98 -28.64 32.98
CA VAL A 389 -4.31 -29.22 32.74
C VAL A 389 -5.31 -28.38 33.53
N SER A 390 -5.89 -27.36 32.89
CA SER A 390 -6.95 -26.54 33.46
C SER A 390 -8.19 -26.55 32.57
N LYS A 391 -9.36 -26.63 33.21
CA LYS A 391 -10.68 -26.46 32.59
C LYS A 391 -11.09 -24.99 32.51
N GLU A 392 -10.50 -24.13 33.34
CA GLU A 392 -10.82 -22.70 33.41
C GLU A 392 -9.98 -21.89 32.41
N GLY A 393 -10.64 -21.05 31.63
CA GLY A 393 -10.03 -20.28 30.54
C GLY A 393 -9.02 -19.22 30.99
N ASP A 394 -9.20 -18.68 32.20
CA ASP A 394 -8.46 -17.49 32.68
C ASP A 394 -7.28 -17.82 33.61
N SER A 395 -7.06 -19.11 33.91
CA SER A 395 -5.94 -19.54 34.75
C SER A 395 -4.59 -19.30 34.06
N VAL A 396 -3.62 -18.76 34.81
CA VAL A 396 -2.24 -18.56 34.33
C VAL A 396 -1.40 -19.79 34.65
N GLY A 397 -0.76 -20.38 33.65
CA GLY A 397 -0.02 -21.62 33.80
C GLY A 397 1.10 -21.83 32.78
N ALA A 398 1.39 -23.08 32.46
CA ALA A 398 2.34 -23.50 31.43
C ALA A 398 1.60 -24.31 30.37
N PHE A 399 0.82 -23.63 29.53
CA PHE A 399 0.05 -24.28 28.46
C PHE A 399 0.93 -24.53 27.25
N ILE A 400 0.79 -25.70 26.62
CA ILE A 400 1.55 -26.03 25.42
C ILE A 400 1.20 -25.04 24.29
N ALA A 401 2.23 -24.44 23.72
CA ALA A 401 2.16 -23.58 22.54
C ALA A 401 2.59 -24.36 21.30
N GLU A 402 2.15 -23.90 20.12
CA GLU A 402 2.50 -24.54 18.86
C GLU A 402 3.86 -24.09 18.32
N SER A 403 4.43 -23.00 18.87
CA SER A 403 5.66 -22.34 18.40
C SER A 403 6.81 -23.29 18.11
N CYS A 404 7.17 -24.13 19.08
CA CYS A 404 8.18 -25.18 18.93
C CYS A 404 7.65 -26.45 19.61
N ASN A 405 7.60 -27.57 18.91
CA ASN A 405 7.04 -28.81 19.45
C ASN A 405 7.86 -30.02 19.01
N GLU A 406 8.88 -30.33 19.81
CA GLU A 406 9.81 -31.42 19.54
C GLU A 406 9.59 -32.58 20.52
N LYS A 407 10.26 -33.71 20.26
CA LYS A 407 10.14 -34.89 21.12
C LYS A 407 10.57 -34.60 22.56
N ASP A 408 11.72 -33.94 22.72
CA ASP A 408 12.38 -33.79 24.02
C ASP A 408 12.07 -32.47 24.74
N PHE A 409 11.58 -31.46 24.00
CA PHE A 409 11.22 -30.16 24.55
C PHE A 409 9.97 -29.59 23.87
N VAL A 410 9.36 -28.61 24.51
CA VAL A 410 8.13 -27.99 24.03
C VAL A 410 8.07 -26.52 24.39
N ALA A 411 7.47 -25.72 23.51
CA ALA A 411 7.10 -24.35 23.79
C ALA A 411 5.86 -24.32 24.71
N ILE A 412 5.88 -23.43 25.68
CA ILE A 412 4.75 -23.15 26.57
C ILE A 412 4.45 -21.65 26.60
N LYS A 413 3.20 -21.34 26.92
CA LYS A 413 2.66 -19.99 27.05
C LYS A 413 1.82 -19.85 28.32
N PRO A 414 1.64 -18.62 28.83
CA PRO A 414 0.94 -18.37 30.09
C PRO A 414 -0.56 -18.66 30.06
N LEU A 415 -1.21 -18.52 28.89
CA LEU A 415 -2.66 -18.56 28.76
C LEU A 415 -3.10 -19.64 27.77
N LYS A 416 -4.21 -20.33 28.10
CA LYS A 416 -4.79 -21.36 27.23
C LYS A 416 -5.45 -20.76 25.98
N GLN A 417 -6.06 -19.58 26.13
CA GLN A 417 -6.79 -18.92 25.05
C GLN A 417 -5.88 -18.56 23.86
N ARG A 418 -6.51 -18.33 22.70
CA ARG A 418 -5.83 -17.74 21.55
C ARG A 418 -5.55 -16.27 21.85
N THR A 419 -4.37 -15.82 21.45
CA THR A 419 -3.90 -14.44 21.66
C THR A 419 -3.53 -13.82 20.32
N ARG A 420 -3.36 -12.49 20.31
CA ARG A 420 -2.90 -11.76 19.13
C ARG A 420 -1.57 -12.30 18.55
N MET A 421 -0.75 -12.98 19.37
CA MET A 421 0.49 -13.62 18.93
C MET A 421 0.27 -14.98 18.22
N ARG A 422 -0.96 -15.53 18.23
CA ARG A 422 -1.35 -16.69 17.41
C ARG A 422 -2.10 -16.26 16.15
N TYR A 423 -2.99 -15.28 16.30
CA TYR A 423 -3.84 -14.74 15.24
C TYR A 423 -4.06 -13.24 15.48
N TYR A 424 -3.59 -12.40 14.56
CA TYR A 424 -3.57 -10.94 14.73
C TYR A 424 -4.96 -10.31 14.99
N GLN A 425 -6.06 -10.95 14.57
CA GLN A 425 -7.44 -10.45 14.81
C GLN A 425 -7.93 -10.65 16.25
N THR A 426 -7.22 -11.43 17.07
CA THR A 426 -7.63 -11.69 18.46
C THR A 426 -7.10 -10.62 19.42
N GLY A 427 -7.68 -10.55 20.61
CA GLY A 427 -7.30 -9.56 21.61
C GLY A 427 -5.89 -9.78 22.17
N PHE A 428 -5.24 -8.68 22.57
CA PHE A 428 -4.00 -8.73 23.34
C PHE A 428 -4.34 -8.89 24.83
N PRO A 429 -3.93 -10.00 25.50
CA PRO A 429 -4.37 -10.28 26.86
C PRO A 429 -3.88 -9.24 27.88
N VAL A 430 -4.71 -8.96 28.89
CA VAL A 430 -4.33 -8.07 30.02
C VAL A 430 -3.06 -8.54 30.71
N LEU A 431 -2.87 -9.87 30.83
CA LEU A 431 -1.63 -10.43 31.38
C LEU A 431 -0.40 -10.00 30.55
N TYR A 432 -0.49 -9.90 29.23
CA TYR A 432 0.66 -9.55 28.39
C TYR A 432 1.06 -8.10 28.61
N LEU A 433 0.07 -7.21 28.76
CA LEU A 433 0.31 -5.82 29.15
C LEU A 433 0.98 -5.72 30.53
N LYS A 434 0.57 -6.56 31.50
CA LYS A 434 1.21 -6.63 32.82
C LYS A 434 2.67 -7.11 32.72
N LEU A 435 2.92 -8.16 31.95
CA LEU A 435 4.27 -8.71 31.75
C LEU A 435 5.22 -7.70 31.10
N LEU A 436 4.71 -6.91 30.15
CA LEU A 436 5.44 -5.81 29.54
C LEU A 436 5.70 -4.68 30.55
N ALA A 437 4.69 -4.28 31.33
CA ALA A 437 4.84 -3.23 32.34
C ALA A 437 5.86 -3.58 33.44
N ASP A 438 5.92 -4.86 33.83
CA ASP A 438 6.86 -5.32 34.86
C ASP A 438 8.32 -5.31 34.42
N ASN A 439 8.57 -5.58 33.14
CA ASN A 439 9.91 -5.84 32.60
C ASN A 439 10.09 -5.24 31.19
N PRO A 440 9.84 -3.94 31.00
CA PRO A 440 9.71 -3.34 29.66
C PRO A 440 10.99 -3.50 28.81
N GLU A 441 12.16 -3.54 29.43
CA GLU A 441 13.45 -3.61 28.73
C GLU A 441 13.97 -5.03 28.51
N LYS A 442 13.42 -6.03 29.21
CA LYS A 442 14.08 -7.33 29.41
C LYS A 442 14.23 -8.16 28.14
N PHE A 443 13.24 -8.10 27.25
CA PHE A 443 13.18 -8.94 26.05
C PHE A 443 13.06 -8.12 24.76
N LEU A 444 13.38 -6.83 24.80
CA LEU A 444 13.39 -5.99 23.61
C LEU A 444 14.20 -6.63 22.49
N MET A 445 13.70 -6.52 21.26
CA MET A 445 14.47 -6.93 20.10
C MET A 445 15.82 -6.20 20.05
N PRO A 446 16.84 -6.80 19.41
CA PRO A 446 18.11 -6.14 19.17
C PRO A 446 17.91 -4.81 18.43
N HIS A 447 18.83 -3.88 18.64
CA HIS A 447 18.88 -2.65 17.85
C HIS A 447 19.03 -2.99 16.36
N TYR A 448 18.45 -2.16 15.47
CA TYR A 448 18.53 -2.39 14.01
C TYR A 448 19.96 -2.55 13.47
N LEU A 449 20.97 -2.03 14.19
CA LEU A 449 22.38 -2.16 13.84
C LEU A 449 22.87 -3.62 13.85
N HIS A 450 22.16 -4.51 14.55
CA HIS A 450 22.43 -5.95 14.49
C HIS A 450 22.31 -6.47 13.05
N ASN A 451 21.18 -6.21 12.39
CA ASN A 451 20.91 -6.58 11.00
C ASN A 451 21.86 -5.92 10.02
N VAL A 452 22.10 -4.62 10.20
CA VAL A 452 23.06 -3.87 9.41
C VAL A 452 24.44 -4.55 9.40
N ASN A 453 24.92 -4.97 10.57
CA ASN A 453 26.21 -5.66 10.69
C ASN A 453 26.20 -7.03 10.00
N LEU A 454 25.11 -7.78 10.06
CA LEU A 454 24.96 -9.05 9.35
C LEU A 454 24.96 -8.84 7.82
N ALA A 455 24.18 -7.87 7.33
CA ALA A 455 24.10 -7.54 5.92
C ALA A 455 25.45 -7.06 5.34
N LEU A 456 26.18 -6.23 6.10
CA LEU A 456 27.52 -5.79 5.71
C LEU A 456 28.53 -6.93 5.65
N LYS A 457 28.44 -7.92 6.55
CA LYS A 457 29.30 -9.12 6.53
C LYS A 457 28.99 -10.02 5.34
N ALA A 458 27.72 -10.18 4.98
CA ALA A 458 27.31 -11.02 3.85
C ALA A 458 27.73 -10.45 2.47
N LYS A 459 28.08 -9.16 2.40
CA LYS A 459 28.56 -8.49 1.19
C LYS A 459 30.10 -8.51 1.04
N LYS A 460 30.83 -8.93 2.06
CA LYS A 460 32.28 -9.16 2.00
C LYS A 460 32.54 -10.60 1.58
#